data_AF-A0A1F5IC64-F1
#
_entry.id   AF-A0A1F5IC64-F1
#
_cell.length_a   1.000
_cell.length_b   1.000
_cell.length_c   1.000
_cell.angle_alpha   90.00
_cell.angle_beta   90.00
_cell.angle_gamma   90.00
#
_symmetry.space_group_name_H-M   'P 1'
#
loop_
_entity.id
_entity.type
_entity.pdbx_description
1 polymer ?
#
loop_
_entity_poly.entity_id
_entity_poly.type
_entity_poly.pdbx_seq_one_letter_code
_entity_poly.pdbx_strand_id
1 'polypeptide(L)' 'MKNIVRNTAVISISIPKTTAEKLERERKDRGQSRSAFITSLIDQVAEDQRWQRLFKKGEETARKFGITSEDDIDRILHEA' A
#
# COMPACT_ATOMS: atom_id res chain seq x y z
N MET A 1 -20.82 22.45 24.20
CA MET A 1 -20.74 22.11 22.75
C MET A 1 -19.61 21.10 22.58
N LYS A 2 -19.87 19.91 22.00
CA LYS A 2 -18.81 18.94 21.70
C LYS A 2 -17.97 19.49 20.55
N ASN A 3 -16.69 19.76 20.78
CA ASN A 3 -15.79 20.22 19.74
C ASN A 3 -15.43 19.01 18.87
N ILE A 4 -16.03 18.90 17.67
CA ILE A 4 -15.71 17.82 16.73
C ILE A 4 -14.43 18.23 16.01
N VAL A 5 -13.30 17.67 16.42
CA VAL A 5 -12.02 17.87 15.75
C VAL A 5 -11.98 16.99 14.50
N ARG A 6 -11.91 17.60 13.32
CA ARG A 6 -11.73 16.87 12.06
C ARG A 6 -10.28 16.37 11.95
N ASN A 7 -10.11 15.08 11.69
CA ASN A 7 -8.81 14.47 11.36
C ASN A 7 -8.55 14.45 9.84
N THR A 8 -8.75 15.58 9.17
CA THR A 8 -8.57 15.69 7.71
C THR A 8 -7.98 17.04 7.36
N ALA A 9 -6.96 17.06 6.50
CA ALA A 9 -6.44 18.29 5.90
C ALA A 9 -7.03 18.49 4.50
N VAL A 10 -7.43 19.72 4.17
CA VAL A 10 -7.84 20.08 2.80
C VAL A 10 -6.60 20.48 2.02
N ILE A 11 -6.40 19.87 0.86
CA ILE A 11 -5.32 20.21 -0.07
C ILE A 11 -5.90 20.73 -1.38
N SER A 12 -5.20 21.66 -2.01
CA SER A 12 -5.52 22.16 -3.35
C SER A 12 -4.38 21.76 -4.28
N ILE A 13 -4.70 21.03 -5.36
CA ILE A 13 -3.72 20.53 -6.32
C ILE A 13 -4.22 20.77 -7.75
N SER A 14 -3.29 21.11 -8.64
CA SER A 14 -3.53 21.18 -10.08
C SER A 14 -2.92 19.96 -10.75
N ILE A 15 -3.69 19.29 -11.60
CA ILE A 15 -3.25 18.13 -12.38
C ILE A 15 -3.63 18.31 -13.86
N PRO A 16 -2.96 17.62 -14.79
CA PRO A 16 -3.34 17.65 -16.20
C PRO A 16 -4.82 17.29 -16.40
N LYS A 17 -5.49 17.94 -17.35
CA LYS A 17 -6.92 17.71 -17.64
C LYS A 17 -7.21 16.24 -17.92
N THR A 18 -6.37 15.60 -18.72
CA THR A 18 -6.47 14.16 -19.05
C THR A 18 -6.40 13.28 -17.80
N THR A 19 -5.55 13.62 -16.84
CA THR A 19 -5.45 12.91 -15.56
C THR A 19 -6.69 13.14 -14.71
N ALA A 20 -7.22 14.37 -14.67
CA ALA A 20 -8.45 14.68 -13.95
C ALA A 20 -9.66 13.91 -14.49
N GLU A 21 -9.78 13.80 -15.80
CA GLU A 21 -10.82 13.00 -16.46
C GLU A 21 -10.69 11.51 -16.15
N LYS A 22 -9.45 10.98 -16.17
CA LYS A 22 -9.21 9.58 -15.80
C LYS A 22 -9.60 9.32 -14.34
N LEU A 23 -9.16 10.19 -13.42
CA LEU A 23 -9.53 10.12 -12.01
C LEU A 23 -11.06 10.10 -11.83
N GLU A 24 -11.77 10.94 -12.59
CA GLU A 24 -13.22 11.05 -12.52
C GLU A 24 -13.94 9.77 -12.99
N ARG A 25 -13.43 9.09 -14.02
CA ARG A 25 -13.98 7.80 -14.48
C ARG A 25 -13.71 6.69 -13.46
N GLU A 26 -12.44 6.49 -13.11
CA GLU A 26 -12.01 5.40 -12.23
C GLU A 26 -12.69 5.44 -10.85
N ARG A 27 -12.81 6.63 -10.25
CA ARG A 27 -13.49 6.76 -8.96
C ARG A 27 -14.98 6.44 -9.06
N LYS A 28 -15.64 6.74 -10.19
CA LYS A 28 -17.07 6.48 -10.40
C LYS A 28 -17.32 4.99 -10.54
N ASP A 29 -16.48 4.32 -11.33
CA ASP A 29 -16.55 2.87 -11.51
C ASP A 29 -16.37 2.13 -10.17
N ARG A 30 -15.59 2.71 -9.25
CA ARG A 30 -15.38 2.20 -7.88
C ARG A 30 -16.39 2.71 -6.85
N GLY A 31 -17.32 3.60 -7.22
CA GLY A 31 -18.30 4.20 -6.30
C GLY A 31 -17.67 5.09 -5.20
N GLN A 32 -16.49 5.67 -5.46
CA GLN A 32 -15.71 6.41 -4.47
C GLN A 32 -15.79 7.94 -4.66
N SER A 33 -15.65 8.65 -3.54
CA SER A 33 -15.38 10.09 -3.56
C SER A 33 -13.96 10.36 -4.08
N ARG A 34 -13.69 11.61 -4.50
CA ARG A 34 -12.35 12.00 -4.97
C ARG A 34 -11.28 11.80 -3.89
N SER A 35 -11.59 12.21 -2.66
CA SER A 35 -10.67 12.04 -1.53
C SER A 35 -10.42 10.58 -1.23
N ALA A 36 -11.46 9.75 -1.15
CA ALA A 36 -11.31 8.31 -0.88
C ALA A 36 -10.47 7.61 -1.96
N PHE A 37 -10.72 7.92 -3.23
CA PHE A 37 -9.94 7.35 -4.34
C PHE A 37 -8.47 7.80 -4.27
N ILE A 38 -8.19 9.09 -4.11
CA ILE A 38 -6.81 9.61 -4.00
C ILE A 38 -6.09 9.00 -2.78
N THR A 39 -6.75 8.92 -1.63
CA THR A 39 -6.20 8.29 -0.43
C THR A 39 -5.83 6.83 -0.71
N SER A 40 -6.71 6.06 -1.36
CA SER A 40 -6.42 4.66 -1.68
C SER A 40 -5.22 4.48 -2.60
N LEU A 41 -5.00 5.41 -3.54
CA LEU A 41 -3.82 5.39 -4.42
C LEU A 41 -2.54 5.69 -3.64
N ILE A 42 -2.58 6.63 -2.70
CA ILE A 42 -1.44 6.95 -1.84
C ILE A 42 -1.11 5.76 -0.94
N ASP A 43 -2.12 5.14 -0.33
CA ASP A 43 -1.95 3.96 0.52
C ASP A 43 -1.36 2.79 -0.27
N GLN A 44 -1.82 2.57 -1.50
CA GLN A 44 -1.25 1.54 -2.38
C GLN A 44 0.24 1.77 -2.65
N VAL A 45 0.64 3.01 -2.96
CA VAL A 45 2.07 3.35 -3.16
C VAL A 45 2.88 3.09 -1.89
N ALA A 46 2.33 3.42 -0.72
CA ALA A 46 3.00 3.19 0.57
C ALA A 46 3.15 1.69 0.88
N GLU A 47 2.11 0.89 0.63
CA GLU A 47 2.14 -0.56 0.82
C GLU A 47 3.09 -1.25 -0.16
N ASP A 48 3.14 -0.83 -1.43
CA ASP A 48 4.09 -1.37 -2.41
C ASP A 48 5.54 -1.16 -1.94
N GLN A 49 5.87 0.05 -1.47
CA GLN A 49 7.19 0.34 -0.90
C GLN A 49 7.48 -0.47 0.36
N ARG A 50 6.47 -0.69 1.21
CA ARG A 50 6.60 -1.53 2.41
C ARG A 50 6.87 -2.98 2.03
N TRP A 51 6.14 -3.51 1.06
CA TRP A 51 6.31 -4.88 0.58
C TRP A 51 7.69 -5.09 -0.03
N GLN A 52 8.19 -4.16 -0.85
CA GLN A 52 9.56 -4.23 -1.39
C GLN A 52 10.63 -4.31 -0.29
N ARG A 53 10.49 -3.53 0.79
CA ARG A 53 11.42 -3.59 1.93
C ARG A 53 11.36 -4.93 2.66
N LEU A 54 10.15 -5.45 2.90
CA LEU A 54 9.96 -6.74 3.56
C LEU A 54 10.51 -7.89 2.71
N PHE A 55 10.24 -7.87 1.41
CA PHE A 55 10.73 -8.85 0.47
C PHE A 55 12.26 -8.90 0.46
N LYS A 56 12.93 -7.75 0.32
CA LYS A 56 14.40 -7.65 0.37
C LYS A 56 14.96 -8.21 1.68
N LYS A 57 14.36 -7.84 2.81
CA LYS A 57 14.76 -8.37 4.12
C LYS A 57 14.56 -9.89 4.20
N GLY A 58 13.48 -10.40 3.61
CA GLY A 58 13.21 -11.83 3.48
C GLY A 58 14.31 -12.55 2.69
N GLU A 59 14.69 -12.03 1.52
CA GLU A 59 15.78 -12.58 0.70
C GLU A 59 17.13 -12.58 1.44
N GLU A 60 17.46 -11.48 2.12
CA GLU A 60 18.68 -11.38 2.94
C GLU A 60 18.69 -12.40 4.08
N THR A 61 17.53 -12.60 4.72
CA THR A 61 17.36 -13.57 5.82
C THR A 61 17.47 -15.00 5.29
N ALA A 62 16.78 -15.32 4.20
CA ALA A 62 16.84 -16.63 3.56
C ALA A 62 18.29 -16.99 3.18
N ARG A 63 19.02 -16.06 2.56
CA ARG A 63 20.44 -16.25 2.23
C ARG A 63 21.31 -16.46 3.47
N LYS A 64 21.09 -15.68 4.54
CA LYS A 64 21.85 -15.80 5.80
C LYS A 64 21.66 -17.17 6.46
N PHE A 65 20.46 -17.73 6.39
CA PHE A 65 20.12 -19.00 7.02
C PHE A 65 20.15 -20.20 6.07
N GLY A 66 20.52 -20.00 4.80
CA GLY A 66 20.57 -21.06 3.79
C GLY A 66 19.19 -21.64 3.43
N ILE A 67 18.12 -20.87 3.63
CA ILE A 67 16.75 -21.28 3.30
C ILE A 67 16.58 -21.10 1.79
N THR A 68 16.30 -22.19 1.08
CA THR A 68 16.19 -22.19 -0.40
C THR A 68 14.91 -22.80 -0.93
N SER A 69 14.12 -23.43 -0.06
CA SER A 69 12.93 -24.20 -0.42
C SER A 69 11.83 -24.07 0.64
N GLU A 70 10.61 -24.46 0.27
CA GLU A 70 9.51 -24.60 1.24
C GLU A 70 9.81 -25.72 2.26
N ASP A 71 10.47 -26.80 1.85
CA ASP A 71 10.90 -27.87 2.75
C ASP A 71 11.82 -27.36 3.89
N ASP A 72 12.71 -26.41 3.59
CA ASP A 72 13.55 -25.76 4.61
C ASP A 72 12.70 -24.99 5.63
N ILE A 73 11.60 -24.40 5.21
CA ILE A 73 10.67 -23.66 6.07
C ILE A 73 9.89 -24.64 6.95
N ASP A 74 9.36 -25.70 6.36
CA ASP A 74 8.62 -26.73 7.09
C ASP A 74 9.50 -27.38 8.16
N ARG A 75 10.77 -27.65 7.83
CA ARG A 75 11.76 -28.12 8.80
C ARG A 75 11.95 -27.15 9.96
N ILE A 76 12.10 -25.86 9.68
CA ILE A 76 12.25 -24.83 10.73
C ILE A 76 11.00 -24.74 11.61
N LEU A 77 9.80 -24.91 11.04
CA LEU A 77 8.55 -24.78 11.79
C LEU A 77 8.21 -26.01 12.65
N HIS A 78 8.63 -27.20 12.22
CA HIS A 78 8.19 -28.47 12.80
C HIS A 78 9.29 -29.26 13.50
N GLU A 79 10.56 -28.98 13.23
CA GLU A 79 11.71 -29.66 13.85
C GLU A 79 12.48 -28.77 14.86
N ALA A 80 12.02 -27.54 15.09
CA ALA A 80 12.58 -26.61 16.08
C ALA A 80 12.06 -26.83 17.51
#